data_AF-A0A4R6SG88-F1
#
_entry.id   AF-A0A4R6SG88-F1
#
_cell.length_a   1.000
_cell.length_b   1.000
_cell.length_c   1.000
_cell.angle_alpha   90.00
_cell.angle_beta   90.00
_cell.angle_gamma   90.00
#
_symmetry.space_group_name_H-M   'P 1'
#
loop_
_entity.id
_entity.type
_entity.pdbx_description
1 polymer ?
#
loop_
_entity_poly.entity_id
_entity_poly.type
_entity_poly.pdbx_seq_one_letter_code
_entity_poly.pdbx_strand_id
1 'polypeptide(L)'
;MLKKLKSIIFGPDYSQMQENLADEIINLNRIKKKAEDYYRKGDFYCSESIVKTFIEEFNLDLPDDVIAMASSFPVGMGYSGCSCGAVIGAQMMLGYFFGRRQAGDNKVNRTMELSAELHDYFREEHGSLCCRVLTKDHKLGSKEHIKQCVDFTGEMAYITAKKVCDELELKYIDSKTD
;
A
#
# COMPACT_ATOMS: atom_id res chain seq x y z
N MET A 1 13.22 18.32 -19.23
CA MET A 1 13.71 18.91 -17.97
C MET A 1 12.60 19.59 -17.16
N LEU A 2 11.76 20.46 -17.73
CA LEU A 2 10.71 21.16 -16.97
C LEU A 2 9.65 20.23 -16.35
N LYS A 3 9.20 19.18 -17.08
CA LYS A 3 8.28 18.16 -16.57
C LYS A 3 8.87 17.38 -15.38
N LYS A 4 10.13 16.94 -15.51
CA LYS A 4 10.89 16.24 -14.45
C LYS A 4 11.09 17.14 -13.22
N LEU A 5 11.35 18.43 -13.41
CA LEU A 5 11.49 19.40 -12.32
C LEU A 5 10.14 19.67 -11.63
N LYS A 6 9.04 19.75 -12.37
CA LYS A 6 7.68 19.89 -11.81
C LYS A 6 7.22 18.63 -11.08
N SER A 7 7.53 17.42 -11.58
CA SER A 7 7.20 16.15 -10.91
C SER A 7 7.99 15.96 -9.61
N ILE A 8 9.22 16.49 -9.55
CA ILE A 8 10.05 16.51 -8.34
C ILE A 8 9.51 17.50 -7.29
N ILE A 9 9.01 18.67 -7.72
CA ILE A 9 8.58 19.75 -6.79
C ILE A 9 7.12 19.59 -6.34
N PHE A 10 6.23 19.11 -7.22
CA PHE A 10 4.79 19.06 -6.98
C PHE A 10 4.22 17.65 -7.00
N GLY A 11 5.05 16.60 -7.01
CA GLY A 11 4.62 15.24 -7.32
C GLY A 11 4.07 15.13 -8.76
N PRO A 12 3.86 13.91 -9.26
CA PRO A 12 3.11 13.74 -10.50
C PRO A 12 1.66 14.21 -10.28
N ASP A 13 1.18 15.11 -11.13
CA ASP A 13 -0.26 15.27 -11.35
C ASP A 13 -0.80 13.94 -11.89
N TYR A 14 -2.06 13.57 -11.62
CA TYR A 14 -2.61 12.27 -12.04
C TYR A 14 -2.37 12.00 -13.51
N SER A 15 -2.57 13.02 -14.36
CA SER A 15 -2.33 12.93 -15.80
C SER A 15 -0.86 12.66 -16.14
N GLN A 16 0.09 13.23 -15.39
CA GLN A 16 1.52 12.95 -15.57
C GLN A 16 1.88 11.54 -15.10
N MET A 17 1.19 11.03 -14.08
CA MET A 17 1.33 9.67 -13.54
C MET A 17 0.77 8.62 -14.50
N GLN A 18 -0.40 8.90 -15.06
CA GLN A 18 -1.02 8.14 -16.14
C GLN A 18 -0.10 8.10 -17.37
N GLU A 19 0.45 9.25 -17.81
CA GLU A 19 1.43 9.29 -18.91
C GLU A 19 2.64 8.38 -18.66
N ASN A 20 3.15 8.31 -17.42
CA ASN A 20 4.32 7.50 -17.09
C ASN A 20 4.02 6.00 -17.02
N LEU A 21 2.77 5.61 -16.78
CA LEU A 21 2.33 4.23 -16.57
C LEU A 21 1.43 3.70 -17.70
N ALA A 22 1.10 4.51 -18.71
CA ALA A 22 0.07 4.23 -19.71
C ALA A 22 0.31 2.95 -20.53
N ASP A 23 1.57 2.62 -20.78
CA ASP A 23 1.97 1.44 -21.55
C ASP A 23 2.28 0.21 -20.66
N GLU A 24 2.24 0.37 -19.33
CA GLU A 24 2.50 -0.72 -18.39
C GLU A 24 1.22 -1.51 -18.07
N ILE A 25 1.28 -2.84 -18.17
CA ILE A 25 0.22 -3.71 -17.69
C ILE A 25 0.57 -4.14 -16.26
N ILE A 26 -0.19 -3.64 -15.29
CA ILE A 26 0.03 -3.95 -13.87
C ILE A 26 -0.44 -5.37 -13.56
N ASN A 27 0.38 -6.18 -12.89
CA ASN A 27 0.01 -7.53 -12.48
C ASN A 27 -0.34 -7.55 -10.98
N LEU A 28 -1.62 -7.55 -10.67
CA LEU A 28 -2.10 -7.48 -9.28
C LEU A 28 -1.68 -8.70 -8.45
N ASN A 29 -1.62 -9.88 -9.07
CA ASN A 29 -1.23 -11.11 -8.38
C ASN A 29 0.28 -11.17 -8.10
N ARG A 30 1.08 -10.59 -8.99
CA ARG A 30 2.52 -10.39 -8.74
C ARG A 30 2.74 -9.42 -7.58
N ILE A 31 2.01 -8.31 -7.53
CA ILE A 31 2.05 -7.36 -6.41
C ILE A 31 1.69 -8.06 -5.09
N LYS A 32 0.58 -8.81 -5.07
CA LYS A 32 0.18 -9.62 -3.91
C LYS A 32 1.32 -10.53 -3.44
N LYS A 33 1.79 -11.40 -4.34
CA LYS A 33 2.83 -12.40 -4.06
C LYS A 33 4.12 -11.76 -3.52
N LYS A 34 4.52 -10.63 -4.13
CA LYS A 34 5.76 -9.94 -3.77
C LYS A 34 5.69 -9.33 -2.38
N ALA A 35 4.57 -8.69 -2.03
CA ALA A 35 4.35 -8.17 -0.69
C ALA A 35 4.31 -9.28 0.37
N GLU A 36 3.66 -10.41 0.06
CA GLU A 36 3.68 -11.60 0.90
C GLU A 36 5.09 -12.14 1.12
N ASP A 37 5.88 -12.21 0.05
CA ASP A 37 7.23 -12.79 0.07
C ASP A 37 8.21 -11.92 0.88
N TYR A 38 8.15 -10.59 0.78
CA TYR A 38 8.97 -9.70 1.61
C TYR A 38 8.74 -9.94 3.10
N TYR A 39 7.47 -10.04 3.51
CA TYR A 39 7.14 -10.35 4.90
C TYR A 39 7.58 -11.77 5.27
N ARG A 40 7.24 -12.76 4.44
CA ARG A 40 7.48 -14.18 4.71
C ARG A 40 8.97 -14.50 4.88
N LYS A 41 9.84 -13.84 4.11
CA LYS A 41 11.29 -14.00 4.17
C LYS A 41 11.92 -13.25 5.36
N GLY A 42 11.19 -12.29 5.94
CA GLY A 42 11.70 -11.44 7.01
C GLY A 42 12.56 -10.28 6.53
N ASP A 43 12.49 -9.95 5.24
CA ASP A 43 13.19 -8.80 4.66
C ASP A 43 12.59 -7.49 5.19
N PHE A 44 11.26 -7.46 5.34
CA PHE A 44 10.47 -6.31 5.78
C PHE A 44 9.26 -6.76 6.60
N TYR A 45 8.71 -5.87 7.41
CA TYR A 45 7.39 -6.07 8.04
C TYR A 45 6.26 -5.58 7.12
N CYS A 46 5.01 -5.66 7.57
CA CYS A 46 3.82 -5.51 6.73
C CYS A 46 3.71 -4.14 6.04
N SER A 47 3.88 -3.03 6.76
CA SER A 47 3.85 -1.68 6.17
C SER A 47 4.97 -1.47 5.16
N GLU A 48 6.20 -1.84 5.52
CA GLU A 48 7.40 -1.74 4.68
C GLU A 48 7.29 -2.58 3.41
N SER A 49 6.81 -3.82 3.54
CA SER A 49 6.63 -4.77 2.43
C SER A 49 5.70 -4.22 1.36
N ILE A 50 4.61 -3.56 1.77
CA ILE A 50 3.68 -2.91 0.82
C ILE A 50 4.36 -1.75 0.12
N VAL A 51 4.97 -0.82 0.88
CA VAL A 51 5.65 0.34 0.29
C VAL A 51 6.73 -0.09 -0.70
N LYS A 52 7.59 -1.03 -0.31
CA LYS A 52 8.64 -1.58 -1.18
C LYS A 52 8.07 -2.23 -2.44
N THR A 53 7.00 -3.01 -2.29
CA THR A 53 6.35 -3.66 -3.44
C THR A 53 5.83 -2.65 -4.43
N PHE A 54 5.18 -1.58 -3.98
CA PHE A 54 4.65 -0.56 -4.89
C PHE A 54 5.76 0.22 -5.59
N ILE A 55 6.84 0.56 -4.87
CA ILE A 55 8.00 1.23 -5.49
C ILE A 55 8.51 0.41 -6.68
N GLU A 56 8.64 -0.90 -6.51
CA GLU A 56 9.20 -1.76 -7.56
C GLU A 56 8.19 -2.11 -8.66
N GLU A 57 6.92 -2.36 -8.32
CA GLU A 57 5.93 -2.85 -9.28
C GLU A 57 5.22 -1.74 -10.06
N PHE A 58 5.27 -0.49 -9.57
CA PHE A 58 4.87 0.70 -10.33
C PHE A 58 6.07 1.51 -10.82
N ASN A 59 7.29 0.96 -10.75
CA ASN A 59 8.53 1.60 -11.21
C ASN A 59 8.69 3.06 -10.72
N LEU A 60 8.43 3.27 -9.43
CA LEU A 60 8.41 4.61 -8.83
C LEU A 60 9.84 5.06 -8.49
N ASP A 61 10.18 6.28 -8.90
CA ASP A 61 11.44 6.94 -8.53
C ASP A 61 11.35 7.51 -7.11
N LEU A 62 11.28 6.61 -6.12
CA LEU A 62 11.20 6.93 -4.70
C LEU A 62 12.43 6.39 -3.96
N PRO A 63 13.04 7.20 -3.07
CA PRO A 63 14.16 6.75 -2.26
C PRO A 63 13.70 5.75 -1.19
N ASP A 64 14.63 4.91 -0.74
CA ASP A 64 14.38 3.94 0.35
C ASP A 64 13.95 4.60 1.66
N ASP A 65 14.19 5.91 1.83
CA ASP A 65 13.69 6.71 2.96
C ASP A 65 12.17 6.58 3.15
N VAL A 66 11.40 6.40 2.06
CA VAL A 66 9.94 6.20 2.14
C VAL A 66 9.60 4.87 2.83
N ILE A 67 10.42 3.83 2.61
CA ILE A 67 10.29 2.55 3.30
C ILE A 67 10.67 2.72 4.76
N ALA A 68 11.76 3.45 5.06
CA ALA A 68 12.18 3.73 6.43
C ALA A 68 11.11 4.49 7.24
N MET A 69 10.36 5.39 6.59
CA MET A 69 9.20 6.04 7.23
C MET A 69 8.10 5.05 7.62
N ALA A 70 7.95 3.95 6.88
CA ALA A 70 6.97 2.90 7.15
C ALA A 70 7.37 1.97 8.32
N SER A 71 8.64 1.99 8.75
CA SER A 71 9.21 1.11 9.79
C SER A 71 8.65 1.36 11.20
N SER A 72 7.91 2.45 11.42
CA SER A 72 7.29 2.74 12.73
C SER A 72 5.96 2.01 12.97
N PHE A 73 5.38 1.43 11.93
CA PHE A 73 4.03 0.83 11.93
C PHE A 73 3.92 -0.68 12.18
N PRO A 74 4.98 -1.51 12.06
CA PRO A 74 4.90 -2.94 12.36
C PRO A 74 4.35 -3.23 13.76
N VAL A 75 3.63 -4.35 13.87
CA VAL A 75 2.97 -4.80 15.11
C VAL A 75 2.00 -3.75 15.67
N GLY A 76 1.34 -3.03 14.75
CA GLY A 76 0.31 -2.04 15.04
C GLY A 76 0.82 -0.61 14.92
N MET A 77 1.66 -0.19 15.85
CA MET A 77 2.42 1.07 15.78
C MET A 77 3.60 0.88 16.73
N GLY A 78 4.59 0.10 16.30
CA GLY A 78 5.75 -0.24 17.12
C GLY A 78 5.35 -0.99 18.39
N TYR A 79 4.74 -2.17 18.25
CA TYR A 79 4.27 -3.03 19.36
C TYR A 79 3.14 -2.48 20.23
N SER A 80 2.61 -1.29 19.91
CA SER A 80 1.46 -0.72 20.63
C SER A 80 0.15 -1.49 20.40
N GLY A 81 0.10 -2.40 19.42
CA GLY A 81 -1.10 -3.20 19.11
C GLY A 81 -2.28 -2.39 18.54
N CYS A 82 -2.03 -1.18 18.06
CA CYS A 82 -3.02 -0.29 17.43
C CYS A 82 -3.25 -0.69 15.96
N SER A 83 -3.49 0.26 15.06
CA SER A 83 -3.92 0.00 13.67
C SER A 83 -3.01 -0.95 12.88
N CYS A 84 -3.56 -1.85 12.07
CA CYS A 84 -2.79 -2.82 11.29
C CYS A 84 -1.78 -2.13 10.35
N GLY A 85 -0.50 -2.55 10.44
CA GLY A 85 0.58 -2.01 9.60
C GLY A 85 0.36 -2.21 8.10
N ALA A 86 -0.30 -3.30 7.69
CA ALA A 86 -0.63 -3.52 6.28
C ALA A 86 -1.61 -2.45 5.75
N VAL A 87 -2.63 -2.09 6.54
CA VAL A 87 -3.58 -1.05 6.16
C VAL A 87 -2.89 0.32 6.10
N ILE A 88 -2.02 0.61 7.07
CA ILE A 88 -1.27 1.88 7.08
C ILE A 88 -0.34 1.98 5.86
N GLY A 89 0.44 0.94 5.56
CA GLY A 89 1.33 0.92 4.39
C GLY A 89 0.57 1.09 3.08
N ALA A 90 -0.61 0.48 2.97
CA ALA A 90 -1.49 0.68 1.84
C ALA A 90 -2.03 2.12 1.73
N GLN A 91 -2.47 2.72 2.84
CA GLN A 91 -2.88 4.13 2.88
C GLN A 91 -1.74 5.10 2.58
N MET A 92 -0.50 4.78 2.96
CA MET A 92 0.69 5.54 2.55
C MET A 92 0.80 5.56 1.02
N MET A 93 0.59 4.43 0.36
CA MET A 93 0.63 4.37 -1.10
C MET A 93 -0.53 5.13 -1.73
N LEU A 94 -1.75 5.07 -1.19
CA LEU A 94 -2.82 5.96 -1.64
C LEU A 94 -2.45 7.44 -1.47
N GLY A 95 -1.81 7.81 -0.36
CA GLY A 95 -1.28 9.16 -0.15
C GLY A 95 -0.20 9.54 -1.16
N TYR A 96 0.64 8.60 -1.56
CA TYR A 96 1.62 8.82 -2.62
C TYR A 96 0.95 9.04 -3.97
N PHE A 97 0.00 8.20 -4.40
CA PHE A 97 -0.66 8.38 -5.69
C PHE A 97 -1.58 9.60 -5.71
N PHE A 98 -2.37 9.78 -4.66
CA PHE A 98 -3.53 10.68 -4.66
C PHE A 98 -3.41 11.91 -3.75
N GLY A 99 -2.40 11.94 -2.88
CA GLY A 99 -2.26 12.98 -1.86
C GLY A 99 -1.91 14.36 -2.42
N ARG A 100 -2.37 15.41 -1.73
CA ARG A 100 -2.00 16.80 -2.01
C ARG A 100 -0.48 17.02 -1.96
N ARG A 101 0.00 17.98 -2.74
CA ARG A 101 1.42 18.35 -2.82
C ARG A 101 1.68 19.82 -2.48
N GLN A 102 0.61 20.61 -2.42
CA GLN A 102 0.61 21.99 -1.98
C GLN A 102 -0.30 22.14 -0.77
N ALA A 103 0.09 23.00 0.17
CA ALA A 103 -0.76 23.33 1.30
C ALA A 103 -2.08 23.97 0.81
N GLY A 104 -3.20 23.56 1.40
CA GLY A 104 -4.53 24.06 1.04
C GLY A 104 -5.18 23.38 -0.18
N ASP A 105 -4.47 22.50 -0.89
CA ASP A 105 -5.04 21.74 -2.01
C ASP A 105 -6.10 20.72 -1.52
N ASN A 106 -7.24 20.69 -2.20
CA ASN A 106 -8.41 19.87 -1.89
C ASN A 106 -8.29 18.42 -2.39
N LYS A 107 -7.24 18.06 -3.16
CA LYS A 107 -6.93 16.66 -3.55
C LYS A 107 -6.95 15.70 -2.37
N VAL A 108 -6.58 16.18 -1.17
CA VAL A 108 -6.67 15.42 0.08
C VAL A 108 -8.04 14.82 0.35
N ASN A 109 -9.13 15.45 -0.10
CA ASN A 109 -10.49 14.96 0.14
C ASN A 109 -10.71 13.60 -0.55
N ARG A 110 -10.34 13.50 -1.84
CA ARG A 110 -10.42 12.23 -2.56
C ARG A 110 -9.47 11.18 -1.98
N THR A 111 -8.27 11.58 -1.56
CA THR A 111 -7.34 10.65 -0.87
C THR A 111 -7.94 10.09 0.42
N MET A 112 -8.64 10.93 1.21
CA MET A 112 -9.29 10.52 2.45
C MET A 112 -10.45 9.56 2.18
N GLU A 113 -11.27 9.81 1.15
CA GLU A 113 -12.33 8.89 0.71
C GLU A 113 -11.75 7.52 0.32
N LEU A 114 -10.76 7.48 -0.56
CA LEU A 114 -10.09 6.23 -0.97
C LEU A 114 -9.48 5.48 0.24
N SER A 115 -8.92 6.22 1.18
CA SER A 115 -8.34 5.66 2.42
C SER A 115 -9.42 5.12 3.36
N ALA A 116 -10.59 5.75 3.42
CA ALA A 116 -11.74 5.30 4.20
C ALA A 116 -12.39 4.06 3.59
N GLU A 117 -12.53 4.00 2.26
CA GLU A 117 -13.01 2.82 1.54
C GLU A 117 -12.10 1.61 1.81
N LEU A 118 -10.77 1.81 1.80
CA LEU A 118 -9.81 0.76 2.08
C LEU A 118 -9.84 0.30 3.54
N HIS A 119 -10.03 1.25 4.46
CA HIS A 119 -10.25 0.96 5.88
C HIS A 119 -11.51 0.12 6.09
N ASP A 120 -12.63 0.54 5.51
CA ASP A 120 -13.93 -0.10 5.69
C ASP A 120 -13.95 -1.50 5.08
N TYR A 121 -13.35 -1.67 3.89
CA TYR A 121 -13.12 -2.98 3.30
C TYR A 121 -12.41 -3.92 4.30
N PHE A 122 -11.26 -3.50 4.85
CA PHE A 122 -10.50 -4.38 5.75
C PHE A 122 -11.27 -4.67 7.05
N ARG A 123 -12.02 -3.69 7.56
CA ARG A 123 -12.88 -3.88 8.74
C ARG A 123 -14.00 -4.88 8.46
N GLU A 124 -14.62 -4.82 7.30
CA GLU A 124 -15.73 -5.71 6.92
C GLU A 124 -15.24 -7.15 6.75
N GLU A 125 -14.09 -7.36 6.13
CA GLU A 125 -13.52 -8.68 5.92
C GLU A 125 -12.91 -9.30 7.19
N HIS A 126 -12.25 -8.49 8.02
CA HIS A 126 -11.45 -8.99 9.16
C HIS A 126 -11.98 -8.59 10.55
N GLY A 127 -13.08 -7.84 10.59
CA GLY A 127 -13.80 -7.43 11.80
C GLY A 127 -13.13 -6.30 12.61
N SER A 128 -11.87 -5.97 12.36
CA SER A 128 -11.16 -4.89 13.07
C SER A 128 -9.93 -4.42 12.29
N LEU A 129 -9.45 -3.22 12.59
CA LEU A 129 -8.11 -2.79 12.21
C LEU A 129 -7.11 -2.87 13.35
N CYS A 130 -7.57 -3.05 14.61
CA CYS A 130 -6.68 -3.09 15.75
C CYS A 130 -5.85 -4.38 15.71
N CYS A 131 -4.55 -4.25 15.51
CA CYS A 131 -3.58 -5.34 15.41
C CYS A 131 -3.66 -6.26 16.64
N ARG A 132 -3.86 -5.72 17.85
CA ARG A 132 -4.09 -6.53 19.06
C ARG A 132 -5.35 -7.39 18.95
N VAL A 133 -6.44 -6.87 18.39
CA VAL A 133 -7.68 -7.63 18.20
C VAL A 133 -7.49 -8.70 17.12
N LEU A 134 -6.87 -8.32 16.01
CA LEU A 134 -6.59 -9.22 14.88
C LEU A 134 -5.70 -10.40 15.25
N THR A 135 -4.74 -10.18 16.15
CA THR A 135 -3.73 -11.18 16.53
C THR A 135 -3.99 -11.81 17.90
N LYS A 136 -5.13 -11.53 18.54
CA LYS A 136 -5.44 -11.93 19.93
C LYS A 136 -5.33 -13.44 20.17
N ASP A 137 -5.60 -14.25 19.14
CA ASP A 137 -5.65 -15.71 19.22
C ASP A 137 -4.31 -16.37 18.83
N HIS A 138 -3.28 -15.56 18.56
CA HIS A 138 -1.96 -16.05 18.16
C HIS A 138 -0.85 -15.51 19.06
N LYS A 139 0.13 -16.37 19.34
CA LYS A 139 1.38 -15.92 19.96
C LYS A 139 2.15 -15.08 18.93
N LEU A 140 2.55 -13.87 19.31
CA LEU A 140 3.36 -13.01 18.44
C LEU A 140 4.62 -13.75 17.96
N GLY A 141 4.83 -13.76 16.64
CA GLY A 141 5.93 -14.47 15.99
C GLY A 141 5.71 -15.98 15.79
N SER A 142 4.55 -16.54 16.16
CA SER A 142 4.20 -17.92 15.80
C SER A 142 3.99 -18.08 14.30
N LYS A 143 3.97 -19.32 13.81
CA LYS A 143 3.72 -19.62 12.39
C LYS A 143 2.37 -19.10 11.94
N GLU A 144 1.36 -19.20 12.79
CA GLU A 144 -0.02 -18.76 12.55
C GLU A 144 -0.08 -17.23 12.48
N HIS A 145 0.54 -16.54 13.45
CA HIS A 145 0.66 -15.07 13.43
C HIS A 145 1.37 -14.58 12.16
N ILE A 146 2.52 -15.18 11.82
CA ILE A 146 3.28 -14.80 10.62
C ILE A 146 2.44 -15.05 9.38
N LYS A 147 1.79 -16.22 9.26
CA LYS A 147 0.94 -16.54 8.12
C LYS A 147 -0.17 -15.49 7.94
N GLN A 148 -0.89 -15.15 9.01
CA GLN A 148 -1.96 -14.16 8.94
C GLN A 148 -1.45 -12.78 8.52
N CYS A 149 -0.34 -12.32 9.10
CA CYS A 149 0.26 -11.04 8.72
C CYS A 149 0.78 -11.04 7.28
N VAL A 150 1.27 -12.17 6.78
CA VAL A 150 1.61 -12.34 5.36
C VAL A 150 0.36 -12.21 4.48
N ASP A 151 -0.71 -12.93 4.81
CA ASP A 151 -1.96 -12.90 4.04
C ASP A 151 -2.55 -11.48 3.99
N PHE A 152 -2.61 -10.77 5.12
CA PHE A 152 -3.04 -9.36 5.18
C PHE A 152 -2.16 -8.44 4.36
N THR A 153 -0.84 -8.65 4.38
CA THR A 153 0.11 -7.84 3.61
C THR A 153 -0.14 -7.99 2.11
N GLY A 154 -0.32 -9.23 1.63
CA GLY A 154 -0.63 -9.52 0.24
C GLY A 154 -1.98 -8.99 -0.21
N GLU A 155 -3.02 -9.21 0.59
CA GLU A 155 -4.38 -8.75 0.32
C GLU A 155 -4.43 -7.22 0.21
N MET A 156 -3.86 -6.51 1.19
CA MET A 156 -3.85 -5.05 1.18
C MET A 156 -3.01 -4.49 0.03
N ALA A 157 -1.91 -5.15 -0.35
CA ALA A 157 -1.15 -4.76 -1.53
C ALA A 157 -1.99 -4.91 -2.82
N TYR A 158 -2.68 -6.04 -2.99
CA TYR A 158 -3.52 -6.31 -4.15
C TYR A 158 -4.66 -5.29 -4.30
N ILE A 159 -5.42 -5.05 -3.24
CA ILE A 159 -6.63 -4.22 -3.31
C ILE A 159 -6.27 -2.76 -3.51
N THR A 160 -5.18 -2.34 -2.88
CA THR A 160 -4.66 -0.98 -3.06
C THR A 160 -4.16 -0.79 -4.48
N ALA A 161 -3.46 -1.77 -5.05
CA ALA A 161 -2.99 -1.69 -6.43
C ALA A 161 -4.16 -1.66 -7.41
N LYS A 162 -5.19 -2.50 -7.19
CA LYS A 162 -6.41 -2.47 -7.99
C LYS A 162 -7.08 -1.10 -7.92
N LYS A 163 -7.23 -0.53 -6.72
CA LYS A 163 -7.82 0.80 -6.52
C LYS A 163 -6.99 1.91 -7.18
N VAL A 164 -5.66 1.82 -7.13
CA VAL A 164 -4.77 2.74 -7.86
C VAL A 164 -4.99 2.63 -9.36
N CYS A 165 -5.02 1.41 -9.91
CA CYS A 165 -5.24 1.21 -11.33
C CYS A 165 -6.63 1.69 -11.77
N ASP A 166 -7.68 1.40 -11.00
CA ASP A 166 -9.04 1.84 -11.31
C ASP A 166 -9.14 3.37 -11.33
N GLU A 167 -8.60 4.06 -10.32
CA GLU A 167 -8.65 5.53 -10.20
C GLU A 167 -7.78 6.25 -11.26
N LEU A 168 -6.71 5.59 -11.72
CA LEU A 168 -5.83 6.09 -12.79
C LEU A 168 -6.18 5.54 -14.17
N GLU A 169 -7.24 4.75 -14.31
CA GLU A 169 -7.63 4.10 -15.58
C GLU A 169 -6.49 3.26 -16.21
N LEU A 170 -5.63 2.66 -15.39
CA LEU A 170 -4.52 1.82 -15.83
C LEU A 170 -5.00 0.40 -16.16
N LYS A 171 -4.38 -0.22 -17.17
CA LYS A 171 -4.64 -1.62 -17.51
C LYS A 171 -3.95 -2.54 -16.50
N TYR A 172 -4.66 -3.57 -16.06
CA TYR A 172 -4.10 -4.60 -15.21
C TYR A 172 -4.60 -5.99 -15.57
N ILE A 173 -3.83 -7.00 -15.19
CA ILE A 173 -4.25 -8.40 -15.22
C ILE A 173 -4.55 -8.88 -13.80
N ASP A 174 -5.68 -9.57 -13.71
CA ASP A 174 -6.19 -10.18 -12.49
C ASP A 174 -6.48 -11.66 -12.77
N SER A 175 -5.58 -12.55 -12.35
CA SER A 175 -5.72 -13.99 -12.56
C SER A 175 -6.74 -14.64 -11.61
N LYS A 176 -7.83 -13.94 -11.30
CA LYS A 176 -9.05 -14.52 -10.69
C LYS A 176 -10.06 -15.01 -11.74
N THR A 177 -9.63 -15.15 -12.99
CA THR A 177 -10.42 -15.77 -14.06
C THR A 177 -9.66 -16.97 -14.60
N ASP A 178 -9.90 -18.12 -13.95
CA ASP A 178 -10.19 -19.42 -14.56
C ASP A 178 -11.17 -20.16 -13.63
#